data_AF-A0A367RTQ6-F1
#
_entry.id   AF-A0A367RTQ6-F1
#
_cell.length_a   1.000
_cell.length_b   1.000
_cell.length_c   1.000
_cell.angle_alpha   90.00
_cell.angle_beta   90.00
_cell.angle_gamma   90.00
#
_symmetry.space_group_name_H-M   'P 1'
#
loop_
_entity.id
_entity.type
_entity.pdbx_description
1 polymer ?
#
loop_
_entity_poly.entity_id
_entity_poly.type
_entity_poly.pdbx_seq_one_letter_code
_entity_poly.pdbx_strand_id
1 'polypeptide(L)' 'MKTQNEIIKQGYDALINSLGVADTIRFIQYFSPGKGDYTKERHQWLDEKTLADVLVEMKELPKDDTNQYDEIIE' A
#
# COMPACT_ATOMS: atom_id res chain seq x y z
N MET A 1 -3.44 28.30 6.83
CA MET A 1 -2.28 27.72 6.12
C MET A 1 -2.49 26.22 6.10
N LYS A 2 -2.18 25.53 5.00
CA LYS A 2 -2.37 24.07 4.93
C LYS A 2 -1.34 23.36 5.80
N THR A 3 -1.74 22.27 6.43
CA THR A 3 -0.87 21.32 7.13
C THR A 3 -0.07 20.50 6.12
N GLN A 4 0.99 19.84 6.58
CA GLN A 4 1.78 18.95 5.73
C GLN A 4 0.90 17.84 5.13
N ASN A 5 0.02 17.23 5.93
CA ASN A 5 -0.87 16.16 5.47
C ASN A 5 -1.86 16.65 4.41
N GLU A 6 -2.38 17.87 4.54
CA GLU A 6 -3.26 18.46 3.52
C GLU A 6 -2.53 18.72 2.20
N ILE A 7 -1.25 19.10 2.25
CA ILE A 7 -0.41 19.27 1.05
C ILE A 7 -0.13 17.93 0.40
N ILE A 8 0.21 16.91 1.19
CA ILE A 8 0.48 15.57 0.68
C ILE A 8 -0.77 14.99 0.02
N LYS A 9 -1.92 15.04 0.70
CA LYS A 9 -3.20 14.60 0.14
C LYS A 9 -3.51 15.28 -1.19
N GLN A 10 -3.35 16.60 -1.25
CA GLN A 10 -3.56 17.34 -2.49
C GLN A 10 -2.61 16.90 -3.62
N GLY A 11 -1.36 16.57 -3.31
CA GLY A 11 -0.40 16.04 -4.27
C GLY A 11 -0.83 14.69 -4.84
N TYR A 12 -1.28 13.77 -3.98
CA TYR A 12 -1.84 12.48 -4.40
C TYR A 12 -3.07 12.65 -5.29
N ASP A 13 -4.03 13.48 -4.88
CA ASP A 13 -5.24 13.75 -5.66
C ASP A 13 -4.89 14.29 -7.06
N ALA A 14 -3.92 15.19 -7.16
CA ALA A 14 -3.47 15.73 -8.44
C ALA A 14 -2.82 14.67 -9.34
N LEU A 15 -1.98 13.81 -8.78
CA LEU A 15 -1.35 12.70 -9.51
C LEU A 15 -2.41 11.71 -10.01
N ILE A 16 -3.31 11.26 -9.13
CA ILE A 16 -4.38 10.31 -9.47
C ILE A 16 -5.27 10.88 -10.58
N ASN A 17 -5.66 12.15 -10.48
CA ASN A 17 -6.51 12.79 -11.49
C ASN A 17 -5.84 12.90 -12.86
N SER A 18 -4.50 12.98 -12.92
CA SER A 18 -3.76 13.14 -14.19
C SER A 18 -3.28 11.82 -14.79
N LEU A 19 -2.88 10.86 -13.96
CA LEU A 19 -2.25 9.61 -14.39
C LEU A 19 -3.17 8.39 -14.22
N GLY A 20 -4.18 8.49 -13.36
CA GLY A 20 -4.87 7.32 -12.81
C GLY A 20 -4.08 6.66 -11.68
N VAL A 21 -4.74 5.74 -10.98
CA VAL A 21 -4.20 5.12 -9.75
C VAL A 21 -2.95 4.28 -10.04
N ALA A 22 -2.99 3.43 -11.06
CA ALA A 22 -1.88 2.52 -11.37
C ALA A 22 -0.59 3.28 -11.73
N ASP A 23 -0.70 4.30 -12.57
CA ASP A 23 0.45 5.09 -13.01
C ASP A 23 0.96 6.04 -11.92
N THR A 24 0.09 6.52 -11.03
CA THR A 24 0.49 7.25 -9.82
C THR A 24 1.37 6.39 -8.92
N ILE A 25 0.97 5.15 -8.63
CA ILE A 25 1.75 4.23 -7.79
C ILE A 25 3.13 4.01 -8.41
N ARG A 26 3.19 3.72 -9.72
CA ARG A 26 4.46 3.52 -10.44
C ARG A 26 5.34 4.77 -10.41
N PHE A 27 4.76 5.96 -10.57
CA PHE A 27 5.48 7.23 -10.48
C PHE A 27 6.13 7.40 -9.10
N ILE A 28 5.39 7.15 -8.02
CA ILE A 28 5.91 7.28 -6.65
C ILE A 28 7.03 6.28 -6.39
N GLN A 29 6.85 5.02 -6.78
CA GLN A 29 7.84 3.96 -6.61
C GLN A 29 9.16 4.24 -7.34
N TYR A 30 9.11 4.96 -8.46
CA TYR A 30 10.32 5.36 -9.19
C TYR A 30 11.20 6.32 -8.38
N PHE A 31 10.60 7.28 -7.68
CA PHE A 31 11.34 8.28 -6.88
C PHE A 31 11.62 7.80 -5.44
N SER A 32 10.84 6.87 -4.94
CA SER A 32 11.03 6.25 -3.63
C SER A 32 11.15 4.73 -3.80
N PRO A 33 12.31 4.22 -4.26
CA PRO A 33 12.54 2.80 -4.25
C PRO A 33 12.48 2.34 -2.79
N GLY A 34 11.53 1.45 -2.50
CA GLY A 34 11.37 0.88 -1.16
C GLY A 34 12.69 0.31 -0.63
N LYS A 35 12.79 0.19 0.70
CA LYS A 35 13.96 -0.39 1.37
C LYS A 35 13.62 -1.79 1.85
N GLY A 36 14.64 -2.63 2.00
CA GLY A 36 14.50 -3.99 2.53
C GLY A 36 14.78 -5.06 1.47
N ASP A 37 14.77 -6.31 1.92
CA ASP A 37 14.93 -7.49 1.06
C ASP A 37 13.69 -8.36 1.22
N TYR A 38 12.61 -7.95 0.53
CA TYR A 38 11.33 -8.67 0.60
C TYR A 38 11.48 -10.15 0.23
N THR A 39 12.47 -10.51 -0.60
CA THR A 39 12.73 -11.90 -0.93
C THR A 39 13.13 -12.67 0.33
N LYS A 40 14.06 -12.16 1.13
CA LYS A 40 14.45 -12.77 2.40
C LYS A 40 13.36 -12.67 3.47
N GLU A 41 12.75 -11.50 3.62
CA GLU A 41 11.73 -11.24 4.64
C GLU A 41 10.49 -12.12 4.45
N ARG A 42 10.07 -12.35 3.19
CA ARG A 42 8.94 -13.22 2.87
C ARG A 42 9.11 -14.65 3.40
N HIS A 43 10.32 -15.20 3.37
CA HIS A 43 10.58 -16.57 3.84
C HIS A 43 10.39 -16.73 5.35
N GLN A 44 10.43 -15.64 6.14
CA GLN A 44 10.28 -15.70 7.59
C GLN A 44 8.86 -16.05 8.04
N TRP A 45 7.84 -15.81 7.20
CA TRP A 45 6.44 -16.01 7.58
C TRP A 45 5.63 -16.76 6.52
N LEU A 46 5.95 -16.62 5.22
CA LEU A 46 5.15 -17.23 4.16
C LEU A 46 5.39 -18.74 4.04
N ASP A 47 6.61 -19.20 4.33
CA ASP A 47 6.97 -20.62 4.21
C ASP A 47 6.22 -21.50 5.23
N GLU A 48 5.83 -20.92 6.37
CA GLU A 48 5.04 -21.57 7.41
C GLU A 48 3.53 -21.49 7.13
N LYS A 49 3.11 -20.71 6.12
CA LYS A 49 1.71 -20.40 5.86
C LYS A 49 1.09 -21.35 4.86
N THR A 50 0.01 -22.03 5.26
CA THR A 50 -0.71 -22.92 4.35
C THR A 50 -1.78 -22.18 3.56
N LEU A 51 -2.20 -22.78 2.44
CA LEU A 51 -3.36 -22.27 1.68
C LEU A 51 -4.63 -22.24 2.53
N ALA A 52 -4.80 -23.20 3.45
CA ALA A 52 -5.96 -23.23 4.33
C ALA A 52 -5.98 -22.01 5.27
N ASP A 53 -4.82 -21.62 5.81
CA ASP A 53 -4.69 -20.43 6.67
C ASP A 53 -5.07 -19.15 5.90
N VAL A 54 -4.58 -19.01 4.66
CA VAL A 54 -4.95 -17.90 3.78
C VAL A 54 -6.47 -17.84 3.54
N LEU A 55 -7.09 -18.98 3.24
CA LEU A 55 -8.53 -19.04 2.98
C LEU A 55 -9.39 -18.73 4.21
N VAL A 56 -8.89 -19.02 5.41
CA VAL A 56 -9.54 -18.62 6.67
C VAL A 56 -9.44 -17.11 6.84
N GLU A 57 -8.25 -16.53 6.72
CA GLU A 57 -8.05 -15.08 6.86
C GLU A 57 -8.89 -14.27 5.87
N MET A 58 -8.98 -14.72 4.61
CA MET A 58 -9.82 -14.06 3.60
C MET A 58 -11.30 -13.99 3.98
N LYS A 59 -11.80 -14.93 4.79
CA LYS A 59 -13.19 -14.94 5.27
C LYS A 59 -13.39 -14.04 6.48
N GLU A 60 -12.35 -13.86 7.28
CA GLU A 60 -12.36 -13.03 8.49
C GLU A 60 -12.09 -11.54 8.20
N LEU A 61 -11.54 -11.20 7.02
CA LEU A 61 -11.36 -9.81 6.60
C LEU A 61 -12.72 -9.08 6.46
N PRO A 62 -12.94 -7.96 7.18
CA PRO A 62 -14.08 -7.09 6.95
C PRO A 62 -14.09 -6.61 5.50
N LYS A 63 -15.27 -6.64 4.85
CA LYS A 63 -15.40 -6.35 3.42
C LYS A 63 -15.18 -4.89 3.02
N ASP A 64 -14.90 -4.00 3.97
CA ASP A 64 -14.85 -2.56 3.75
C ASP A 64 -13.87 -1.93 4.74
N ASP A 65 -12.57 -2.09 4.51
CA ASP A 65 -11.56 -1.26 5.13
C ASP A 65 -10.92 -0.36 4.07
N THR A 66 -11.65 0.70 3.73
CA THR A 66 -11.19 1.73 2.77
C THR A 66 -9.96 2.50 3.26
N ASN A 67 -9.60 2.37 4.55
CA ASN A 67 -8.48 3.08 5.16
C ASN A 67 -7.13 2.38 4.96
N GLN A 68 -7.08 1.17 4.39
CA GLN A 68 -5.84 0.42 4.20
C GLN A 68 -4.80 1.16 3.33
N TYR A 69 -5.23 2.10 2.49
CA TYR A 69 -4.34 2.91 1.65
C TYR A 69 -3.92 4.23 2.29
N ASP A 70 -4.55 4.64 3.41
CA ASP A 70 -4.19 5.87 4.12
C ASP A 70 -2.85 5.70 4.88
N GLU A 71 -2.47 4.48 5.24
CA GLU A 71 -1.22 4.16 5.96
C GLU A 71 0.05 4.18 5.09
N ILE A 72 -0.06 4.36 3.77
CA ILE A 72 1.12 4.47 2.88
C ILE A 72 1.79 5.86 3.02
N ILE A 73 1.15 6.78 3.74
CA ILE A 73 1.62 8.16 3.94
C ILE A 73 1.98 8.38 5.41
N GLU A 74 3.15 7.91 5.83
CA GLU A 74 3.91 8.48 6.96
C GLU A 74 5.23 9.09 6.48
#